data_AF-A0A8T3M844-F1
#
_entry.id   AF-A0A8T3M844-F1
#
_cell.length_a   1.000
_cell.length_b   1.000
_cell.length_c   1.000
_cell.angle_alpha   90.00
_cell.angle_beta   90.00
_cell.angle_gamma   90.00
#
_symmetry.space_group_name_H-M   'P 1'
#
loop_
_entity.id
_entity.type
_entity.pdbx_description
1 polymer ?
#
loop_
_entity_poly.entity_id
_entity_poly.type
_entity_poly.pdbx_seq_one_letter_code
_entity_poly.pdbx_strand_id
1 'polypeptide(L)'
;MTEGVTLERRLANFRASLARDPAPRDGRLEPARRPPGDLAARMAAGLGGEVIRATRGAYVRVESPALAVPVDRGRLASLPGQPPAGTPLVCLDTETTGLGTATGTYAFLVGLGWWTGEWFRTVQLLLPDQSDEAALLDAIEAQIPADAWLVSYNGRGFDWPLLVTRYRMDRRAAPAHAGHLDLLPLVRRLFRHRMADARLRTVEQTLLQVARHEDVEGWEIPGRYLDFLRTGLPEPLVAVARHNAEDVRSLARLVAHIERCLGDARARGTADAGDLAGLARLFLRERRFDAALGCLEAALAARPVAPLAAAAVREARAPYGRGATEGPVGVDDWWSPRRMADFGGQPDRSSWSAPPRLASPWSEERLLVERAHVLRRLGRIEDAAVTWANLAVGTTRLSAVAAVELAKLREHRLGDLSGALDAVRRGWTVVERRRR
;
A
#
# COMPACT_ATOMS: atom_id res chain seq x y z
N MET A 1 -3.23 11.15 -18.44
CA MET A 1 -2.02 11.91 -18.84
C MET A 1 -1.23 12.39 -17.61
N THR A 2 -0.90 11.49 -16.69
CA THR A 2 -0.20 11.82 -15.42
C THR A 2 0.99 10.89 -15.16
N GLU A 3 1.42 10.11 -16.17
CA GLU A 3 2.62 9.25 -16.10
C GLU A 3 3.87 9.95 -16.67
N GLY A 4 3.71 10.92 -17.57
CA GLY A 4 4.83 11.64 -18.21
C GLY A 4 5.63 12.52 -17.23
N VAL A 5 4.95 13.23 -16.33
CA VAL A 5 5.57 14.20 -15.41
C VAL A 5 6.53 13.52 -14.40
N THR A 6 6.31 12.24 -14.09
CA THR A 6 7.19 11.47 -13.19
C THR A 6 8.43 10.93 -13.89
N LEU A 7 8.34 10.58 -15.17
CA LEU A 7 9.48 10.09 -15.95
C LEU A 7 10.41 11.24 -16.33
N GLU A 8 9.86 12.37 -16.77
CA GLU A 8 10.61 13.59 -17.09
C GLU A 8 11.39 14.11 -15.87
N ARG A 9 10.77 14.09 -14.69
CA ARG A 9 11.44 14.49 -13.44
C ARG A 9 12.55 13.52 -13.02
N ARG A 10 12.36 12.22 -13.24
CA ARG A 10 13.39 11.19 -12.98
C ARG A 10 14.55 11.31 -13.97
N LEU A 11 14.25 11.58 -15.24
CA LEU A 11 15.25 11.79 -16.29
C LEU A 11 16.01 13.10 -16.07
N ALA A 12 15.35 14.16 -15.60
CA ALA A 12 15.98 15.42 -15.23
C ALA A 12 16.94 15.24 -14.05
N ASN A 13 16.56 14.47 -13.03
CA ASN A 13 17.44 14.18 -11.89
C ASN A 13 18.64 13.30 -12.30
N PHE A 14 18.44 12.32 -13.18
CA PHE A 14 19.52 11.51 -13.74
C PHE A 14 20.48 12.36 -14.60
N ARG A 15 19.96 13.24 -15.46
CA ARG A 15 20.78 14.20 -16.23
C ARG A 15 21.54 15.17 -15.32
N ALA A 16 20.93 15.61 -14.22
CA ALA A 16 21.60 16.45 -13.22
C ALA A 16 22.72 15.71 -12.48
N SER A 17 22.61 14.37 -12.31
CA SER A 17 23.72 13.56 -11.78
C SER A 17 24.87 13.37 -12.77
N LEU A 18 24.60 13.43 -14.08
CA LEU A 18 25.63 13.41 -15.13
C LEU A 18 26.32 14.76 -15.31
N ALA A 19 25.64 15.88 -14.99
CA ALA A 19 26.14 17.25 -15.17
C ALA A 19 27.01 17.78 -14.02
N ARG A 20 27.22 17.00 -12.94
CA ARG A 20 28.25 17.31 -11.95
C ARG A 20 29.59 16.81 -12.45
N ASP A 21 30.25 17.66 -13.22
CA ASP A 21 31.57 17.40 -13.80
C ASP A 21 32.65 17.33 -12.70
N PRO A 22 33.49 16.29 -12.65
CA PRO A 22 34.80 16.38 -12.02
C PRO A 22 35.76 17.13 -12.96
N ALA A 23 36.73 17.84 -12.40
CA ALA A 23 37.81 18.57 -13.08
C ALA A 23 38.41 17.85 -14.33
N PRO A 24 38.99 18.59 -15.30
CA PRO A 24 39.23 18.10 -16.65
C PRO A 24 40.20 16.90 -16.65
N ARG A 25 39.73 15.75 -17.17
CA ARG A 25 40.52 14.54 -17.35
C ARG A 25 41.14 14.54 -18.74
N ASP A 26 42.40 14.94 -18.81
CA ASP A 26 43.24 14.68 -19.96
C ASP A 26 43.61 13.18 -20.01
N GLY A 27 43.56 12.58 -21.20
CA GLY A 27 44.21 11.31 -21.56
C GLY A 27 43.75 10.01 -20.88
N ARG A 28 42.93 9.22 -21.59
CA ARG A 28 42.75 7.75 -21.46
C ARG A 28 42.30 7.24 -20.08
N LEU A 29 40.99 6.96 -19.95
CA LEU A 29 40.46 6.13 -18.86
C LEU A 29 40.95 4.68 -19.04
N GLU A 30 42.04 4.34 -18.35
CA GLU A 30 42.31 2.95 -17.98
C GLU A 30 41.09 2.41 -17.20
N PRO A 31 40.56 1.21 -17.53
CA PRO A 31 39.54 0.60 -16.68
C PRO A 31 40.15 0.39 -15.29
N ALA A 32 39.55 0.95 -14.26
CA ALA A 32 39.96 0.70 -12.88
C ALA A 32 40.08 -0.81 -12.68
N ARG A 33 41.31 -1.31 -12.44
CA ARG A 33 41.57 -2.73 -12.20
C ARG A 33 40.60 -3.21 -11.12
N ARG A 34 39.81 -4.27 -11.42
CA ARG A 34 39.06 -5.01 -10.41
C ARG A 34 40.00 -5.25 -9.21
N PRO A 35 39.59 -4.95 -7.98
CA PRO A 35 40.47 -5.13 -6.84
C PRO A 35 40.89 -6.61 -6.79
N PRO A 36 42.19 -6.91 -6.64
CA PRO A 36 42.62 -8.28 -6.39
C PRO A 36 42.08 -8.71 -5.02
N GLY A 37 41.14 -9.65 -5.00
CA GLY A 37 40.61 -10.21 -3.77
C GLY A 37 39.19 -10.75 -3.88
N ASP A 38 38.84 -11.59 -2.91
CA ASP A 38 37.53 -12.21 -2.79
C ASP A 38 36.50 -11.19 -2.26
N LEU A 39 35.67 -10.64 -3.16
CA LEU A 39 34.60 -9.70 -2.81
C LEU A 39 33.62 -10.30 -1.79
N ALA A 40 33.35 -11.61 -1.85
CA ALA A 40 32.47 -12.26 -0.90
C ALA A 40 33.05 -12.22 0.51
N ALA A 41 34.35 -12.51 0.67
CA ALA A 41 35.01 -12.45 1.97
C ALA A 41 34.99 -11.02 2.56
N ARG A 42 35.20 -10.00 1.73
CA ARG A 42 35.15 -8.59 2.17
C ARG A 42 33.74 -8.17 2.58
N MET A 43 32.74 -8.51 1.77
CA MET A 43 31.33 -8.25 2.07
C MET A 43 30.90 -8.94 3.37
N ALA A 44 31.24 -10.23 3.54
CA ALA A 44 30.96 -10.98 4.76
C ALA A 44 31.62 -10.35 5.99
N ALA A 45 32.90 -9.98 5.90
CA ALA A 45 33.62 -9.32 7.00
C ALA A 45 32.99 -7.99 7.41
N GLY A 46 32.60 -7.15 6.45
CA GLY A 46 31.98 -5.85 6.75
C GLY A 46 30.56 -5.95 7.31
N LEU A 47 29.80 -6.97 6.91
CA LEU A 47 28.41 -7.14 7.33
C LEU A 47 28.23 -8.09 8.52
N GLY A 48 29.31 -8.73 8.99
CA GLY A 48 29.23 -9.77 10.02
C GLY A 48 28.51 -11.04 9.54
N GLY A 49 28.67 -11.37 8.26
CA GLY A 49 28.05 -12.54 7.62
C GLY A 49 29.01 -13.70 7.39
N GLU A 50 28.50 -14.76 6.78
CA GLU A 50 29.24 -15.93 6.31
C GLU A 50 29.26 -15.99 4.78
N VAL A 51 30.39 -16.41 4.19
CA VAL A 51 30.46 -16.70 2.76
C VAL A 51 30.01 -18.14 2.55
N ILE A 52 28.95 -18.33 1.76
CA ILE A 52 28.50 -19.64 1.33
C ILE A 52 29.00 -19.88 -0.09
N ARG A 53 29.81 -20.93 -0.27
CA ARG A 53 30.26 -21.37 -1.59
C ARG A 53 29.37 -22.51 -2.07
N ALA A 54 28.71 -22.28 -3.20
CA ALA A 54 27.88 -23.26 -3.87
C ALA A 54 28.53 -23.68 -5.20
N THR A 55 27.95 -24.69 -5.85
CA THR A 55 28.42 -25.18 -7.15
C THR A 55 28.35 -24.10 -8.24
N ARG A 56 27.42 -23.14 -8.13
CA ARG A 56 27.12 -22.14 -9.16
C ARG A 56 27.56 -20.72 -8.78
N GLY A 57 28.51 -20.58 -7.85
CA GLY A 57 29.03 -19.30 -7.37
C GLY A 57 29.06 -19.19 -5.85
N ALA A 58 29.17 -17.98 -5.33
CA ALA A 58 29.14 -17.68 -3.90
C ALA A 58 28.13 -16.59 -3.54
N TYR A 59 27.54 -16.67 -2.36
CA TYR A 59 26.73 -15.60 -1.79
C TYR A 59 27.15 -15.34 -0.35
N VAL A 60 26.82 -14.15 0.16
CA VAL A 60 27.01 -13.83 1.58
C VAL A 60 25.69 -13.96 2.30
N ARG A 61 25.68 -14.67 3.43
CA ARG A 61 24.51 -14.81 4.30
C ARG A 61 24.75 -14.05 5.59
N VAL A 62 23.79 -13.21 5.95
CA VAL A 62 23.78 -12.50 7.23
C VAL A 62 22.53 -12.93 7.98
N GLU A 63 22.70 -13.39 9.21
CA GLU A 63 21.58 -13.73 10.09
C GLU A 63 21.45 -12.69 11.20
N SER A 64 20.24 -12.19 11.33
CA SER A 64 19.87 -11.25 12.38
C SER A 64 19.36 -12.00 13.61
N PRO A 65 19.61 -11.48 14.84
CA PRO A 65 19.00 -12.03 16.04
C PRO A 65 17.47 -12.08 15.89
N ALA A 66 16.88 -13.20 16.31
CA ALA A 66 15.44 -13.37 16.26
C ALA A 66 14.73 -12.39 17.21
N LEU A 67 13.59 -11.86 16.80
CA LEU A 67 12.79 -10.94 17.59
C LEU A 67 11.50 -11.61 18.05
N ALA A 68 11.08 -11.36 19.28
CA ALA A 68 9.76 -11.79 19.74
C ALA A 68 8.68 -10.94 19.04
N VAL A 69 7.97 -11.56 18.10
CA VAL A 69 6.87 -10.94 17.35
C VAL A 69 5.72 -11.96 17.31
N PRO A 70 5.04 -12.18 18.45
CA PRO A 70 3.96 -13.15 18.52
C PRO A 70 2.81 -12.75 17.59
N VAL A 71 2.29 -13.73 16.86
CA VAL A 71 1.13 -13.57 15.97
C VAL A 71 0.20 -14.75 16.20
N ASP A 72 -1.04 -14.48 16.60
CA ASP A 72 -2.07 -15.52 16.62
C ASP A 72 -2.52 -15.84 15.19
N ARG A 73 -2.05 -16.97 14.68
CA ARG A 73 -2.33 -17.43 13.32
C ARG A 73 -3.82 -17.66 13.05
N GLY A 74 -4.58 -18.07 14.07
CA GLY A 74 -6.02 -18.29 13.96
C GLY A 74 -6.79 -16.98 13.86
N ARG A 75 -6.46 -16.01 14.71
CA ARG A 75 -7.05 -14.66 14.65
C ARG A 75 -6.68 -13.94 13.36
N LEU A 76 -5.43 -14.03 12.92
CA LEU A 76 -5.00 -13.47 11.63
C LEU A 76 -5.80 -14.10 10.48
N ALA A 77 -5.91 -15.43 10.41
CA ALA A 77 -6.65 -16.13 9.35
C ALA A 77 -8.15 -15.77 9.31
N SER A 78 -8.71 -15.28 10.43
CA SER A 78 -10.10 -14.82 10.46
C SER A 78 -10.32 -13.49 9.72
N LEU A 79 -9.26 -12.72 9.46
CA LEU A 79 -9.34 -11.44 8.77
C LEU A 79 -9.43 -11.60 7.24
N PRO A 80 -10.04 -10.65 6.53
CA PRO A 80 -10.16 -10.72 5.08
C PRO A 80 -8.81 -10.72 4.37
N GLY A 81 -8.68 -11.57 3.35
CA GLY A 81 -7.48 -11.69 2.51
C GLY A 81 -6.24 -12.23 3.23
N GLN A 82 -6.40 -12.85 4.40
CA GLN A 82 -5.32 -13.47 5.16
C GLN A 82 -5.20 -14.98 4.88
N PRO A 83 -4.03 -15.58 5.13
CA PRO A 83 -3.80 -16.99 4.84
C PRO A 83 -4.53 -17.88 5.83
N PRO A 84 -4.76 -19.16 5.47
CA PRO A 84 -5.04 -20.18 6.47
C PRO A 84 -3.97 -20.19 7.58
N ALA A 85 -4.38 -20.48 8.82
CA ALA A 85 -3.52 -20.37 9.99
C ALA A 85 -2.23 -21.22 9.90
N GLY A 86 -2.33 -22.41 9.30
CA GLY A 86 -1.21 -23.34 9.12
C GLY A 86 -0.27 -23.02 7.95
N THR A 87 -0.61 -22.05 7.11
CA THR A 87 0.22 -21.67 5.96
C THR A 87 1.48 -20.93 6.44
N PRO A 88 2.69 -21.38 6.05
CA PRO A 88 3.94 -20.67 6.36
C PRO A 88 3.93 -19.25 5.78
N LEU A 89 4.42 -18.28 6.55
CA LEU A 89 4.67 -16.92 6.04
C LEU A 89 6.15 -16.69 5.82
N VAL A 90 6.49 -16.19 4.64
CA VAL A 90 7.83 -15.72 4.30
C VAL A 90 7.77 -14.26 3.92
N CYS A 91 8.22 -13.39 4.81
CA CYS A 91 8.45 -11.97 4.55
C CYS A 91 9.60 -11.81 3.56
N LEU A 92 9.45 -10.93 2.57
CA LEU A 92 10.42 -10.67 1.52
C LEU A 92 10.50 -9.17 1.20
N ASP A 93 11.73 -8.68 1.10
CA ASP A 93 12.08 -7.34 0.64
C ASP A 93 13.43 -7.39 -0.13
N THR A 94 13.57 -6.62 -1.21
CA THR A 94 14.77 -6.64 -2.05
C THR A 94 15.42 -5.28 -2.22
N GLU A 95 16.76 -5.26 -2.23
CA GLU A 95 17.54 -4.12 -2.68
C GLU A 95 18.16 -4.41 -4.05
N THR A 96 18.09 -3.41 -4.92
CA THR A 96 18.33 -3.60 -6.35
C THR A 96 19.33 -2.60 -6.92
N THR A 97 19.96 -2.96 -8.04
CA THR A 97 20.94 -2.10 -8.73
C THR A 97 20.30 -0.98 -9.56
N GLY A 98 18.98 -0.78 -9.48
CA GLY A 98 18.26 0.26 -10.20
C GLY A 98 16.79 0.34 -9.82
N LEU A 99 16.18 1.50 -10.04
CA LEU A 99 14.81 1.81 -9.57
C LEU A 99 13.67 1.17 -10.37
N GLY A 100 13.96 0.17 -11.21
CA GLY A 100 12.99 -0.47 -12.10
C GLY A 100 13.29 -1.93 -12.37
N THR A 101 12.31 -2.65 -12.92
CA THR A 101 12.38 -4.08 -13.23
C THR A 101 13.04 -4.39 -14.58
N ALA A 102 13.96 -3.54 -15.03
CA ALA A 102 14.64 -3.74 -16.30
C ALA A 102 15.53 -4.98 -16.25
N THR A 103 15.80 -5.60 -17.40
CA THR A 103 16.62 -6.82 -17.52
C THR A 103 18.05 -6.68 -16.99
N GLY A 104 18.58 -5.46 -16.91
CA GLY A 104 19.89 -5.17 -16.32
C GLY A 104 19.89 -4.97 -14.80
N THR A 105 18.72 -4.93 -14.15
CA THR A 105 18.64 -4.77 -12.69
C THR A 105 18.83 -6.11 -11.99
N TYR A 106 19.72 -6.15 -11.01
CA TYR A 106 19.96 -7.30 -10.14
C TYR A 106 19.35 -7.03 -8.75
N ALA A 107 18.81 -8.05 -8.10
CA ALA A 107 18.59 -8.04 -6.65
C ALA A 107 19.92 -8.43 -5.99
N PHE A 108 20.63 -7.45 -5.43
CA PHE A 108 21.93 -7.71 -4.82
C PHE A 108 21.82 -8.03 -3.33
N LEU A 109 20.67 -7.74 -2.71
CA LEU A 109 20.36 -8.12 -1.35
C LEU A 109 18.89 -8.51 -1.29
N VAL A 110 18.62 -9.72 -0.79
CA VAL A 110 17.26 -10.25 -0.56
C VAL A 110 17.13 -10.54 0.92
N GLY A 111 16.28 -9.75 1.58
CA GLY A 111 15.89 -9.95 2.96
C GLY A 111 14.71 -10.91 3.03
N LEU A 112 14.84 -11.94 3.85
CA LEU A 112 13.82 -12.95 4.11
C LEU A 112 13.56 -13.04 5.61
N GLY A 113 12.32 -13.35 5.99
CA GLY A 113 12.02 -13.63 7.39
C GLY A 113 10.76 -14.45 7.59
N TRP A 114 10.74 -15.24 8.66
CA TRP A 114 9.65 -16.15 8.98
C TRP A 114 9.58 -16.41 10.48
N TRP A 115 8.44 -16.93 10.92
CA TRP A 115 8.20 -17.24 12.32
C TRP A 115 8.65 -18.67 12.67
N THR A 116 9.23 -18.82 13.85
CA THR A 116 9.47 -20.09 14.53
C THR A 116 8.89 -19.98 15.94
N GLY A 117 7.65 -20.43 16.11
CA GLY A 117 6.86 -20.11 17.30
C GLY A 117 6.59 -18.60 17.39
N GLU A 118 6.92 -18.00 18.53
CA GLU A 118 6.75 -16.56 18.76
C GLU A 118 7.91 -15.70 18.23
N TRP A 119 8.98 -16.35 17.77
CA TRP A 119 10.20 -15.68 17.33
C TRP A 119 10.23 -15.50 15.82
N PHE A 120 10.43 -14.27 15.37
CA PHE A 120 10.64 -13.93 13.97
C PHE A 120 12.13 -13.92 13.66
N ARG A 121 12.54 -14.80 12.73
CA ARG A 121 13.91 -14.89 12.21
C ARG A 121 14.06 -14.02 10.97
N THR A 122 15.24 -13.45 10.78
CA THR A 122 15.56 -12.65 9.59
C THR A 122 16.90 -13.07 9.03
N VAL A 123 16.92 -13.39 7.75
CA VAL A 123 18.10 -13.80 6.99
C VAL A 123 18.22 -12.89 5.77
N GLN A 124 19.44 -12.47 5.48
CA GLN A 124 19.75 -11.67 4.31
C GLN A 124 20.72 -12.43 3.43
N LEU A 125 20.40 -12.50 2.14
CA LEU A 125 21.24 -13.14 1.13
C LEU A 125 21.77 -12.05 0.19
N LEU A 126 23.09 -11.91 0.11
CA LEU A 126 23.75 -10.84 -0.65
C LEU A 126 24.60 -11.39 -1.79
N LEU A 127 24.58 -10.65 -2.90
CA LEU A 127 25.32 -10.91 -4.13
C LEU A 127 26.70 -10.24 -4.07
N PRO A 128 27.81 -10.98 -3.93
CA PRO A 128 29.14 -10.39 -3.87
C PRO A 128 29.67 -9.92 -5.23
N ASP A 129 29.37 -10.65 -6.31
CA ASP A 129 29.61 -10.26 -7.70
C ASP A 129 28.43 -10.69 -8.56
N GLN A 130 28.16 -9.97 -9.65
CA GLN A 130 27.03 -10.27 -10.55
C GLN A 130 27.13 -11.66 -11.18
N SER A 131 28.34 -12.19 -11.36
CA SER A 131 28.58 -13.54 -11.88
C SER A 131 28.14 -14.66 -10.93
N ASP A 132 27.93 -14.35 -9.64
CA ASP A 132 27.49 -15.31 -8.63
C ASP A 132 25.96 -15.40 -8.48
N GLU A 133 25.19 -14.71 -9.32
CA GLU A 133 23.72 -14.61 -9.15
C GLU A 133 23.03 -15.97 -9.13
N ALA A 134 23.52 -16.94 -9.90
CA ALA A 134 22.97 -18.28 -9.92
C ALA A 134 22.98 -18.94 -8.52
N ALA A 135 24.05 -18.78 -7.74
CA ALA A 135 24.12 -19.28 -6.37
C ALA A 135 23.14 -18.56 -5.44
N LEU A 136 22.95 -17.25 -5.62
CA LEU A 136 21.97 -16.48 -4.85
C LEU A 136 20.53 -16.92 -5.14
N LEU A 137 20.19 -17.15 -6.42
CA LEU A 137 18.87 -17.63 -6.81
C LEU A 137 18.56 -19.04 -6.27
N ASP A 138 19.56 -19.93 -6.26
CA ASP A 138 19.42 -21.25 -5.62
C ASP A 138 19.18 -21.11 -4.11
N ALA A 139 19.86 -20.18 -3.46
CA ALA A 139 19.69 -19.92 -2.02
C ALA A 139 18.31 -19.33 -1.68
N ILE A 140 17.78 -18.43 -2.51
CA ILE A 140 16.42 -17.87 -2.34
C ILE A 140 15.37 -18.98 -2.49
N GLU A 141 15.50 -19.83 -3.51
CA GLU A 141 14.58 -20.95 -3.76
C GLU A 141 14.54 -21.91 -2.56
N ALA A 142 15.69 -22.22 -1.97
CA ALA A 142 15.78 -23.10 -0.81
C ALA A 142 15.06 -22.56 0.45
N GLN A 143 14.79 -21.25 0.53
CA GLN A 143 14.16 -20.61 1.68
C GLN A 143 12.65 -20.35 1.50
N ILE A 144 12.09 -20.64 0.32
CA ILE A 144 10.67 -20.40 0.01
C ILE A 144 9.97 -21.75 -0.22
N PRO A 145 9.31 -22.31 0.80
CA PRO A 145 8.50 -23.51 0.63
C PRO A 145 7.38 -23.30 -0.40
N ALA A 146 7.05 -24.33 -1.18
CA ALA A 146 6.03 -24.25 -2.21
C ALA A 146 4.63 -23.92 -1.68
N ASP A 147 4.35 -24.27 -0.42
CA ASP A 147 3.11 -23.99 0.28
C ASP A 147 3.13 -22.65 1.04
N ALA A 148 4.22 -21.89 1.00
CA ALA A 148 4.34 -20.62 1.70
C ALA A 148 3.46 -19.53 1.08
N TRP A 149 3.04 -18.57 1.93
CA TRP A 149 2.58 -17.27 1.50
C TRP A 149 3.70 -16.23 1.65
N LEU A 150 4.05 -15.61 0.53
CA LEU A 150 4.93 -14.46 0.54
C LEU A 150 4.25 -13.29 1.22
N VAL A 151 4.99 -12.54 2.03
CA VAL A 151 4.54 -11.29 2.65
C VAL A 151 5.49 -10.19 2.23
N SER A 152 5.00 -9.10 1.67
CA SER A 152 5.85 -8.00 1.22
C SER A 152 5.15 -6.65 1.37
N TYR A 153 5.89 -5.56 1.31
CA TYR A 153 5.31 -4.23 1.16
C TYR A 153 5.48 -3.73 -0.27
N ASN A 154 4.40 -3.73 -1.07
CA ASN A 154 4.43 -3.41 -2.50
C ASN A 154 5.18 -4.45 -3.38
N GLY A 155 5.66 -5.56 -2.83
CA GLY A 155 6.50 -6.50 -3.57
C GLY A 155 5.77 -7.35 -4.62
N ARG A 156 4.43 -7.40 -4.61
CA ARG A 156 3.69 -8.06 -5.70
C ARG A 156 3.87 -7.32 -7.04
N GLY A 157 4.04 -6.01 -6.99
CA GLY A 157 4.23 -5.18 -8.17
C GLY A 157 5.70 -4.92 -8.54
N PHE A 158 6.64 -5.23 -7.65
CA PHE A 158 8.03 -4.78 -7.76
C PHE A 158 9.03 -5.93 -7.49
N ASP A 159 9.22 -6.31 -6.23
CA ASP A 159 10.22 -7.31 -5.80
C ASP A 159 10.04 -8.67 -6.48
N TRP A 160 8.83 -9.23 -6.41
CA TRP A 160 8.56 -10.56 -6.95
C TRP A 160 8.66 -10.62 -8.49
N PRO A 161 8.06 -9.67 -9.25
CA PRO A 161 8.27 -9.60 -10.70
C PRO A 161 9.75 -9.47 -11.12
N LEU A 162 10.56 -8.74 -10.34
CA LEU A 162 12.00 -8.64 -10.56
C LEU A 162 12.67 -10.01 -10.39
N LEU A 163 12.45 -10.70 -9.27
CA LEU A 163 12.98 -12.05 -9.04
C LEU A 163 12.53 -13.04 -10.12
N VAL A 164 11.26 -13.02 -10.53
CA VAL A 164 10.75 -13.84 -11.65
C VAL A 164 11.53 -13.57 -12.94
N THR A 165 11.88 -12.32 -13.21
CA THR A 165 12.70 -11.96 -14.37
C THR A 165 14.12 -12.51 -14.22
N ARG A 166 14.74 -12.45 -13.03
CA ARG A 166 16.07 -13.02 -12.77
C ARG A 166 16.10 -14.54 -12.97
N TYR A 167 15.13 -15.28 -12.42
CA TYR A 167 14.99 -16.72 -12.66
C TYR A 167 14.83 -17.05 -14.15
N ARG A 168 14.04 -16.27 -14.89
CA ARG A 168 13.89 -16.45 -16.34
C ARG A 168 15.20 -16.22 -17.09
N MET A 169 16.01 -15.24 -16.68
CA MET A 169 17.34 -15.00 -17.26
C MET A 169 18.31 -16.15 -16.94
N ASP A 170 18.16 -16.78 -15.77
CA ASP A 170 18.84 -18.04 -15.41
C ASP A 170 18.20 -19.29 -16.07
N ARG A 171 17.23 -19.10 -16.98
CA ARG A 171 16.51 -20.17 -17.72
C ARG A 171 15.76 -21.16 -16.82
N ARG A 172 15.25 -20.70 -15.67
CA ARG A 172 14.49 -21.50 -14.71
C ARG A 172 13.18 -20.81 -14.33
N ALA A 173 12.25 -21.57 -13.79
CA ALA A 173 11.06 -21.01 -13.17
C ALA A 173 11.42 -20.44 -11.78
N ALA A 174 10.76 -19.35 -11.39
CA ALA A 174 10.81 -18.89 -10.00
C ALA A 174 10.15 -19.91 -9.06
N PRO A 175 10.53 -19.97 -7.77
CA PRO A 175 9.94 -20.88 -6.81
C PRO A 175 8.42 -20.71 -6.76
N ALA A 176 7.70 -21.83 -6.72
CA ALA A 176 6.28 -21.82 -6.50
C ALA A 176 5.96 -21.31 -5.09
N HIS A 177 4.80 -20.67 -4.93
CA HIS A 177 4.25 -20.29 -3.63
C HIS A 177 2.72 -20.40 -3.68
N ALA A 178 2.09 -20.60 -2.54
CA ALA A 178 0.64 -20.75 -2.43
C ALA A 178 -0.11 -19.41 -2.56
N GLY A 179 0.62 -18.29 -2.56
CA GLY A 179 0.06 -16.95 -2.70
C GLY A 179 0.94 -15.88 -2.06
N HIS A 180 0.43 -14.66 -2.09
CA HIS A 180 1.21 -13.47 -1.77
C HIS A 180 0.35 -12.44 -1.05
N LEU A 181 0.63 -12.16 0.21
CA LEU A 181 0.07 -11.05 0.97
C LEU A 181 0.89 -9.78 0.74
N ASP A 182 0.38 -8.87 -0.10
CA ASP A 182 0.94 -7.52 -0.23
C ASP A 182 0.29 -6.59 0.80
N LEU A 183 1.11 -6.07 1.72
CA LEU A 183 0.66 -5.24 2.84
C LEU A 183 0.30 -3.81 2.41
N LEU A 184 0.86 -3.28 1.31
CA LEU A 184 0.59 -1.90 0.90
C LEU A 184 -0.90 -1.67 0.54
N PRO A 185 -1.55 -2.49 -0.30
CA PRO A 185 -2.98 -2.38 -0.55
C PRO A 185 -3.84 -2.54 0.71
N LEU A 186 -3.42 -3.39 1.65
CA LEU A 186 -4.11 -3.63 2.90
C LEU A 186 -4.04 -2.40 3.82
N VAL A 187 -2.83 -1.88 4.05
CA VAL A 187 -2.58 -0.64 4.80
C VAL A 187 -3.36 0.53 4.22
N ARG A 188 -3.36 0.68 2.89
CA ARG A 188 -4.10 1.77 2.23
C ARG A 188 -5.60 1.71 2.49
N ARG A 189 -6.16 0.52 2.68
CA ARG A 189 -7.60 0.34 2.92
C ARG A 189 -7.96 0.51 4.39
N LEU A 190 -7.06 0.09 5.28
CA LEU A 190 -7.28 0.13 6.72
C LEU A 190 -6.93 1.49 7.32
N PHE A 191 -5.74 2.04 7.04
CA PHE A 191 -5.13 3.10 7.85
C PHE A 191 -4.95 4.44 7.11
N ARG A 192 -5.17 4.47 5.78
CA ARG A 192 -4.85 5.65 4.95
C ARG A 192 -5.61 6.92 5.33
N HIS A 193 -6.78 6.81 5.96
CA HIS A 193 -7.59 7.97 6.39
C HIS A 193 -6.93 8.80 7.49
N ARG A 194 -5.97 8.23 8.23
CA ARG A 194 -5.26 8.90 9.33
C ARG A 194 -3.75 9.03 9.12
N MET A 195 -3.29 8.80 7.89
CA MET A 195 -1.86 8.90 7.52
C MET A 195 -1.63 9.92 6.40
N ALA A 196 -0.47 10.57 6.38
CA ALA A 196 -0.12 11.52 5.31
C ALA A 196 0.07 10.80 3.96
N ASP A 197 0.78 9.68 3.97
CA ASP A 197 0.93 8.76 2.85
C ASP A 197 0.89 7.29 3.33
N ALA A 198 1.24 6.34 2.46
CA ALA A 198 1.28 4.91 2.79
C ALA A 198 2.65 4.31 2.47
N ARG A 199 3.73 5.06 2.68
CA ARG A 199 5.10 4.53 2.65
C ARG A 199 5.37 3.74 3.93
N LEU A 200 6.23 2.74 3.85
CA LEU A 200 6.55 1.89 5.01
C LEU A 200 7.10 2.73 6.18
N ARG A 201 7.98 3.70 5.92
CA ARG A 201 8.47 4.65 6.93
C ARG A 201 7.35 5.39 7.68
N THR A 202 6.28 5.78 6.99
CA THR A 202 5.12 6.42 7.63
C THR A 202 4.31 5.41 8.43
N VAL A 203 4.15 4.18 7.94
CA VAL A 203 3.51 3.08 8.69
C VAL A 203 4.25 2.82 10.00
N GLU A 204 5.57 2.75 9.96
CA GLU A 204 6.39 2.49 11.13
C GLU A 204 6.24 3.56 12.21
N GLN A 205 6.32 4.83 11.81
CA GLN A 205 6.18 5.95 12.73
C GLN A 205 4.78 6.03 13.31
N THR A 206 3.75 5.87 12.49
CA THR A 206 2.36 6.11 12.92
C THR A 206 1.72 4.90 13.60
N LEU A 207 1.98 3.68 13.14
CA LEU A 207 1.32 2.47 13.64
C LEU A 207 2.23 1.63 14.54
N LEU A 208 3.52 1.55 14.22
CA LEU A 208 4.46 0.68 14.94
C LEU A 208 5.26 1.41 16.02
N GLN A 209 5.18 2.75 16.05
CA GLN A 209 5.93 3.62 16.96
C GLN A 209 7.46 3.39 16.87
N VAL A 210 7.93 3.02 15.68
CA VAL A 210 9.36 2.83 15.39
C VAL A 210 9.94 4.13 14.85
N ALA A 211 10.96 4.66 15.53
CA ALA A 211 11.73 5.80 15.08
C ALA A 211 13.04 5.32 14.43
N ARG A 212 13.16 5.47 13.10
CA ARG A 212 14.42 5.21 12.40
C ARG A 212 15.39 6.39 12.62
N HIS A 213 16.51 6.13 13.28
CA HIS A 213 17.67 7.03 13.28
C HIS A 213 18.65 6.52 12.21
N GLU A 214 19.06 7.40 11.28
CA GLU A 214 20.02 7.12 10.19
C GLU A 214 19.54 6.13 9.12
N ASP A 215 18.63 6.60 8.25
CA ASP A 215 18.16 5.82 7.13
C ASP A 215 18.94 6.13 5.83
N VAL A 216 19.19 5.11 5.01
CA VAL A 216 19.73 5.30 3.66
C VAL A 216 18.58 5.73 2.77
N GLU A 217 18.75 6.80 2.01
CA GLU A 217 17.74 7.18 1.04
C GLU A 217 17.74 6.17 -0.12
N GLY A 218 16.58 5.60 -0.45
CA GLY A 218 16.49 4.47 -1.39
C GLY A 218 17.11 4.70 -2.78
N TRP A 219 17.28 5.96 -3.20
CA TRP A 219 17.96 6.30 -4.46
C TRP A 219 19.49 6.15 -4.40
N GLU A 220 20.09 6.16 -3.20
CA GLU A 220 21.53 5.98 -2.99
C GLU A 220 21.94 4.51 -3.01
N ILE A 221 21.01 3.61 -2.68
CA ILE A 221 21.27 2.18 -2.49
C ILE A 221 21.96 1.53 -3.70
N PRO A 222 21.50 1.73 -4.96
CA PRO A 222 22.21 1.20 -6.13
C PRO A 222 23.66 1.69 -6.24
N GLY A 223 23.89 2.98 -5.96
CA GLY A 223 25.21 3.60 -6.05
C GLY A 223 26.20 2.97 -5.07
N ARG A 224 25.76 2.75 -3.83
CA ARG A 224 26.58 2.13 -2.77
C ARG A 224 27.03 0.71 -3.15
N TYR A 225 26.18 -0.08 -3.77
CA TYR A 225 26.55 -1.40 -4.27
C TYR A 225 27.54 -1.34 -5.46
N LEU A 226 27.32 -0.42 -6.39
CA LEU A 226 28.25 -0.22 -7.51
C LEU A 226 29.61 0.33 -7.07
N ASP A 227 29.66 1.13 -6.00
CA ASP A 227 30.89 1.55 -5.35
C ASP A 227 31.61 0.36 -4.71
N PHE A 228 30.89 -0.52 -4.01
CA PHE A 228 31.45 -1.76 -3.46
C PHE A 228 32.06 -2.65 -4.56
N LEU A 229 31.36 -2.89 -5.68
CA LEU A 229 31.90 -3.70 -6.78
C LEU A 229 33.21 -3.13 -7.37
N ARG A 230 33.39 -1.81 -7.34
CA ARG A 230 34.60 -1.13 -7.84
C ARG A 230 35.74 -1.12 -6.82
N THR A 231 35.43 -0.91 -5.55
CA THR A 231 36.41 -0.63 -4.51
C THR A 231 36.71 -1.82 -3.61
N GLY A 232 35.78 -2.77 -3.51
CA GLY A 232 35.79 -3.86 -2.55
C GLY A 232 35.53 -3.43 -1.09
N LEU A 233 35.15 -2.17 -0.85
CA LEU A 233 34.93 -1.60 0.49
C LEU A 233 33.47 -1.84 0.93
N PRO A 234 33.22 -2.65 1.97
CA PRO A 234 31.87 -3.05 2.37
C PRO A 234 31.15 -2.03 3.25
N GLU A 235 31.82 -1.02 3.78
CA GLU A 235 31.29 -0.05 4.75
C GLU A 235 29.98 0.63 4.28
N PRO A 236 29.82 1.05 3.01
CA PRO A 236 28.56 1.63 2.54
C PRO A 236 27.37 0.66 2.57
N LEU A 237 27.64 -0.65 2.49
CA LEU A 237 26.62 -1.70 2.48
C LEU A 237 26.07 -2.01 3.86
N VAL A 238 26.78 -1.68 4.94
CA VAL A 238 26.31 -1.91 6.32
C VAL A 238 24.98 -1.21 6.56
N ALA A 239 24.87 0.05 6.14
CA ALA A 239 23.64 0.81 6.30
C ALA A 239 22.50 0.29 5.40
N VAL A 240 22.82 -0.23 4.21
CA VAL A 240 21.84 -0.87 3.30
C VAL A 240 21.32 -2.18 3.88
N ALA A 241 22.20 -3.03 4.39
CA ALA A 241 21.82 -4.28 5.05
C ALA A 241 20.95 -4.00 6.29
N ARG A 242 21.31 -3.01 7.10
CA ARG A 242 20.50 -2.58 8.25
C ARG A 242 19.11 -2.10 7.83
N HIS A 243 19.01 -1.31 6.76
CA HIS A 243 17.74 -0.85 6.20
C HIS A 243 16.83 -2.02 5.82
N ASN A 244 17.30 -2.88 4.91
CA ASN A 244 16.53 -4.03 4.43
C ASN A 244 16.13 -4.99 5.56
N ALA A 245 17.01 -5.24 6.54
CA ALA A 245 16.67 -6.05 7.71
C ALA A 245 15.51 -5.45 8.52
N GLU A 246 15.51 -4.13 8.70
CA GLU A 246 14.45 -3.42 9.42
C GLU A 246 13.15 -3.39 8.60
N ASP A 247 13.21 -3.21 7.27
CA ASP A 247 12.05 -3.31 6.38
C ASP A 247 11.37 -4.68 6.51
N VAL A 248 12.13 -5.79 6.44
CA VAL A 248 11.61 -7.16 6.62
C VAL A 248 10.98 -7.35 8.00
N ARG A 249 11.63 -6.87 9.07
CA ARG A 249 11.09 -6.93 10.44
C ARG A 249 9.83 -6.09 10.59
N SER A 250 9.74 -4.97 9.91
CA SER A 250 8.56 -4.12 9.90
C SER A 250 7.36 -4.78 9.20
N LEU A 251 7.59 -5.65 8.21
CA LEU A 251 6.52 -6.50 7.66
C LEU A 251 5.93 -7.40 8.76
N ALA A 252 6.79 -8.05 9.55
CA ALA A 252 6.36 -8.92 10.64
C ALA A 252 5.60 -8.17 11.73
N ARG A 253 6.15 -7.03 12.17
CA ARG A 253 5.49 -6.16 13.16
C ARG A 253 4.16 -5.62 12.66
N LEU A 254 4.03 -5.34 11.37
CA LEU A 254 2.79 -4.87 10.77
C LEU A 254 1.72 -5.97 10.71
N VAL A 255 2.10 -7.21 10.37
CA VAL A 255 1.20 -8.37 10.46
C VAL A 255 0.71 -8.55 11.89
N ALA A 256 1.61 -8.52 12.87
CA ALA A 256 1.27 -8.63 14.29
C ALA A 256 0.38 -7.47 14.77
N HIS A 257 0.63 -6.25 14.30
CA HIS A 257 -0.20 -5.09 14.62
C HIS A 257 -1.63 -5.27 14.09
N ILE A 258 -1.79 -5.68 12.84
CA ILE A 258 -3.10 -5.92 12.21
C ILE A 258 -3.85 -7.03 12.97
N GLU A 259 -3.19 -8.14 13.27
CA GLU A 259 -3.78 -9.23 14.04
C GLU A 259 -4.22 -8.75 15.43
N ARG A 260 -3.32 -8.15 16.21
CA ARG A 260 -3.61 -7.72 17.58
C ARG A 260 -4.70 -6.66 17.68
N CYS A 261 -4.75 -5.71 16.75
CA CYS A 261 -5.71 -4.60 16.81
C CYS A 261 -7.05 -4.94 16.18
N LEU A 262 -7.10 -5.83 15.19
CA LEU A 262 -8.29 -6.08 14.38
C LEU A 262 -8.76 -7.55 14.40
N GLY A 263 -7.96 -8.48 14.89
CA GLY A 263 -8.18 -9.92 14.82
C GLY A 263 -9.39 -10.44 15.60
N ASP A 264 -9.77 -9.79 16.71
CA ASP A 264 -10.95 -10.19 17.49
C ASP A 264 -11.86 -9.02 17.87
N ALA A 265 -13.08 -9.35 18.31
CA ALA A 265 -14.12 -8.38 18.61
C ALA A 265 -13.77 -7.44 19.79
N ARG A 266 -13.01 -7.93 20.78
CA ARG A 266 -12.63 -7.13 21.94
C ARG A 266 -11.59 -6.08 21.55
N ALA A 267 -10.58 -6.47 20.78
CA ALA A 267 -9.57 -5.55 20.26
C ALA A 267 -10.21 -4.45 19.38
N ARG A 268 -11.14 -4.85 18.50
CA ARG A 268 -11.90 -3.92 17.65
C ARG A 268 -12.65 -2.85 18.44
N GLY A 269 -13.13 -3.15 19.65
CA GLY A 269 -13.81 -2.15 20.50
C GLY A 269 -12.92 -0.98 20.95
N THR A 270 -11.60 -1.10 20.81
CA THR A 270 -10.62 -0.05 21.14
C THR A 270 -9.92 0.54 19.91
N ALA A 271 -10.23 0.05 18.71
CA ALA A 271 -9.62 0.51 17.47
C ALA A 271 -10.21 1.84 16.99
N ASP A 272 -9.47 2.54 16.14
CA ASP A 272 -9.94 3.78 15.50
C ASP A 272 -11.16 3.48 14.61
N ALA A 273 -12.18 4.35 14.68
CA ALA A 273 -13.42 4.17 13.92
C ALA A 273 -13.17 4.06 12.40
N GLY A 274 -12.16 4.76 11.88
CA GLY A 274 -11.81 4.67 10.47
C GLY A 274 -11.09 3.38 10.09
N ASP A 275 -10.30 2.79 11.00
CA ASP A 275 -9.69 1.47 10.80
C ASP A 275 -10.78 0.40 10.70
N LEU A 276 -11.75 0.46 11.60
CA LEU A 276 -12.92 -0.43 11.61
C LEU A 276 -13.79 -0.28 10.36
N ALA A 277 -13.96 0.95 9.87
CA ALA A 277 -14.66 1.20 8.62
C ALA A 277 -13.91 0.64 7.40
N GLY A 278 -12.58 0.76 7.39
CA GLY A 278 -11.71 0.11 6.42
C GLY A 278 -11.86 -1.41 6.44
N LEU A 279 -11.85 -2.00 7.65
CA LEU A 279 -12.04 -3.43 7.87
C LEU A 279 -13.44 -3.90 7.44
N ALA A 280 -14.49 -3.15 7.75
CA ALA A 280 -15.85 -3.44 7.31
C ALA A 280 -15.93 -3.54 5.78
N ARG A 281 -15.29 -2.61 5.05
CA ARG A 281 -15.21 -2.67 3.58
C ARG A 281 -14.47 -3.89 3.06
N LEU A 282 -13.49 -4.41 3.80
CA LEU A 282 -12.81 -5.66 3.45
C LEU A 282 -13.75 -6.87 3.64
N PHE A 283 -14.45 -6.97 4.78
CA PHE A 283 -15.45 -8.01 5.02
C PHE A 283 -16.59 -7.97 3.99
N LEU A 284 -17.03 -6.78 3.59
CA LEU A 284 -18.04 -6.60 2.54
C LEU A 284 -17.62 -7.19 1.19
N ARG A 285 -16.33 -7.07 0.82
CA ARG A 285 -15.82 -7.65 -0.44
C ARG A 285 -15.86 -9.18 -0.42
N GLU A 286 -15.69 -9.78 0.74
CA GLU A 286 -15.82 -11.23 0.96
C GLU A 286 -17.25 -11.68 1.29
N ARG A 287 -18.24 -10.75 1.24
CA ARG A 287 -19.65 -11.01 1.58
C ARG A 287 -19.88 -11.48 3.02
N ARG A 288 -18.97 -11.15 3.93
CA ARG A 288 -19.07 -11.45 5.36
C ARG A 288 -19.83 -10.31 6.06
N PHE A 289 -21.12 -10.20 5.76
CA PHE A 289 -21.93 -9.04 6.11
C PHE A 289 -22.10 -8.83 7.62
N ASP A 290 -22.25 -9.88 8.42
CA ASP A 290 -22.36 -9.77 9.88
C ASP A 290 -21.07 -9.21 10.51
N ALA A 291 -19.91 -9.70 10.06
CA ALA A 291 -18.61 -9.19 10.50
C ALA A 291 -18.42 -7.71 10.10
N ALA A 292 -18.86 -7.34 8.89
CA ALA A 292 -18.84 -5.95 8.45
C ALA A 292 -19.75 -5.06 9.30
N LEU A 293 -20.96 -5.52 9.62
CA LEU A 293 -21.89 -4.80 10.49
C LEU A 293 -21.30 -4.61 11.89
N GLY A 294 -20.75 -5.67 12.49
CA GLY A 294 -20.10 -5.59 13.80
C GLY A 294 -18.95 -4.58 13.84
N CYS A 295 -18.15 -4.48 12.77
CA CYS A 295 -17.13 -3.43 12.66
C CYS A 295 -17.73 -2.02 12.59
N LEU A 296 -18.81 -1.81 11.83
CA LEU A 296 -19.45 -0.50 11.71
C LEU A 296 -20.16 -0.08 13.00
N GLU A 297 -20.77 -1.02 13.70
CA GLU A 297 -21.39 -0.76 15.00
C GLU A 297 -20.35 -0.43 16.07
N ALA A 298 -19.22 -1.16 16.09
CA ALA A 298 -18.08 -0.80 16.94
C ALA A 298 -17.53 0.59 16.58
N ALA A 299 -17.44 0.93 15.29
CA ALA A 299 -16.96 2.25 14.84
C ALA A 299 -17.89 3.40 15.24
N LEU A 300 -19.21 3.18 15.23
CA LEU A 300 -20.21 4.16 15.66
C LEU A 300 -20.31 4.27 17.19
N ALA A 301 -20.02 3.19 17.91
CA ALA A 301 -19.97 3.18 19.37
C ALA A 301 -18.68 3.82 19.92
N ALA A 302 -17.59 3.80 19.13
CA ALA A 302 -16.35 4.48 19.48
C ALA A 302 -16.61 5.99 19.56
N ARG A 303 -16.42 6.58 20.75
CA ARG A 303 -16.43 8.04 20.91
C ARG A 303 -15.39 8.64 19.96
N PRO A 304 -15.67 9.78 19.30
CA PRO A 304 -14.70 10.41 18.43
C PRO A 304 -13.45 10.76 19.25
N VAL A 305 -12.34 10.08 18.97
CA VAL A 305 -11.03 10.54 19.42
C VAL A 305 -10.75 11.81 18.62
N ALA A 306 -10.57 12.92 19.32
CA ALA A 306 -10.16 14.17 18.68
C ALA A 306 -8.98 13.87 17.75
N PRO A 307 -9.01 14.27 16.47
CA PRO A 307 -7.91 13.99 15.57
C PRO A 307 -6.63 14.55 16.19
N LEU A 308 -5.63 13.68 16.44
CA LEU A 308 -4.25 14.11 16.66
C LEU A 308 -3.94 15.07 15.52
N ALA A 309 -3.70 16.33 15.88
CA ALA A 309 -3.82 17.48 15.00
C ALA A 309 -3.31 17.21 13.58
N ALA A 310 -4.25 17.08 12.62
CA ALA A 310 -3.99 17.19 11.19
C ALA A 310 -3.59 18.64 10.79
N ALA A 311 -3.01 19.40 11.72
CA ALA A 311 -2.54 20.77 11.53
C ALA A 311 -1.25 20.82 10.69
N ALA A 312 -0.53 19.71 10.49
CA ALA A 312 0.69 19.68 9.70
C ALA A 312 0.50 19.29 8.21
N VAL A 313 -0.71 18.92 7.76
CA VAL A 313 -0.94 18.42 6.38
C VAL A 313 -1.58 19.47 5.45
N ARG A 314 -1.88 20.68 5.95
CA ARG A 314 -2.62 21.70 5.19
C ARG A 314 -1.76 22.71 4.41
N GLU A 315 -0.43 22.54 4.38
CA GLU A 315 0.48 23.56 3.81
C GLU A 315 1.16 23.21 2.47
N ALA A 316 0.69 22.18 1.75
CA ALA A 316 1.28 21.81 0.45
C ALA A 316 0.27 21.83 -0.72
N ARG A 317 -0.53 22.88 -0.84
CA ARG A 317 -1.27 23.17 -2.09
C ARG A 317 -1.26 24.67 -2.41
N ALA A 318 -0.17 25.11 -3.04
CA ALA A 318 -0.22 26.32 -3.87
C ALA A 318 -1.07 26.03 -5.13
N PRO A 319 -1.98 26.94 -5.53
CA PRO A 319 -2.75 26.80 -6.75
C PRO A 319 -1.90 27.27 -7.95
N TYR A 320 -1.57 26.36 -8.88
CA TYR A 320 -1.11 26.77 -10.20
C TYR A 320 -2.33 27.21 -11.03
N GLY A 321 -2.24 28.43 -11.57
CA GLY A 321 -3.33 29.15 -12.22
C GLY A 321 -3.91 28.45 -13.46
N ARG A 322 -5.22 28.62 -13.66
CA ARG A 322 -5.87 28.38 -14.94
C ARG A 322 -5.75 29.66 -15.77
N GLY A 323 -5.03 29.58 -16.88
CA GLY A 323 -5.14 30.56 -17.96
C GLY A 323 -6.50 30.43 -18.61
N ALA A 324 -7.22 31.54 -18.66
CA ALA A 324 -8.39 31.73 -19.51
C ALA A 324 -7.94 31.91 -20.96
N THR A 325 -8.64 31.27 -21.89
CA THR A 325 -8.66 31.67 -23.29
C THR A 325 -10.10 31.53 -23.78
N GLU A 326 -10.75 32.67 -23.95
CA GLU A 326 -11.98 32.83 -24.72
C GLU A 326 -11.66 32.74 -26.23
N GLY A 327 -12.60 32.20 -27.00
CA GLY A 327 -12.59 32.13 -28.47
C GLY A 327 -14.03 31.95 -28.98
N PRO A 328 -14.34 32.37 -30.22
CA PRO A 328 -15.51 33.18 -30.51
C PRO A 328 -16.82 32.39 -30.70
N VAL A 329 -17.91 33.05 -30.32
CA VAL A 329 -19.30 32.65 -30.56
C VAL A 329 -19.64 32.86 -32.04
N GLY A 330 -20.15 31.82 -32.69
CA GLY A 330 -20.60 31.87 -34.09
C GLY A 330 -21.80 30.96 -34.34
N VAL A 331 -22.97 31.59 -34.36
CA VAL A 331 -24.23 31.34 -35.11
C VAL A 331 -24.91 29.95 -35.05
N ASP A 332 -26.21 30.03 -34.72
CA ASP A 332 -27.25 29.02 -34.62
C ASP A 332 -27.31 27.94 -35.70
N ASP A 333 -27.56 26.70 -35.24
CA ASP A 333 -28.35 25.69 -35.93
C ASP A 333 -28.86 24.67 -34.89
N TRP A 334 -29.95 24.98 -34.20
CA TRP A 334 -30.36 24.31 -32.96
C TRP A 334 -31.21 23.04 -33.14
N TRP A 335 -31.46 22.55 -34.38
CA TRP A 335 -32.21 21.30 -34.56
C TRP A 335 -31.94 20.57 -35.89
N SER A 336 -31.55 19.28 -35.82
CA SER A 336 -31.56 18.34 -36.95
C SER A 336 -31.92 16.92 -36.48
N PRO A 337 -32.93 16.25 -37.09
CA PRO A 337 -33.47 14.96 -36.64
C PRO A 337 -32.56 13.75 -36.89
N ARG A 338 -31.32 13.94 -37.37
CA ARG A 338 -30.34 12.87 -37.61
C ARG A 338 -29.10 12.92 -36.69
N ARG A 339 -29.03 13.83 -35.71
CA ARG A 339 -28.03 13.82 -34.63
C ARG A 339 -28.67 13.43 -33.30
N MET A 340 -28.02 12.55 -32.54
CA MET A 340 -28.36 12.30 -31.14
C MET A 340 -28.02 13.55 -30.32
N ALA A 341 -28.91 13.99 -29.44
CA ALA A 341 -28.75 15.23 -28.68
C ALA A 341 -27.44 15.23 -27.87
N ASP A 342 -26.57 16.19 -28.16
CA ASP A 342 -25.38 16.50 -27.36
C ASP A 342 -25.79 17.55 -26.32
N PHE A 343 -25.93 17.13 -25.05
CA PHE A 343 -26.25 18.02 -23.93
C PHE A 343 -25.03 18.72 -23.33
N GLY A 344 -23.89 18.75 -24.02
CA GLY A 344 -22.74 19.54 -23.60
C GLY A 344 -21.95 18.88 -22.47
N GLY A 345 -20.73 18.48 -22.81
CA GLY A 345 -19.69 18.11 -21.86
C GLY A 345 -19.75 16.66 -21.40
N GLN A 346 -18.64 15.94 -21.53
CA GLN A 346 -18.42 14.78 -20.67
C GLN A 346 -18.71 15.21 -19.23
N PRO A 347 -19.52 14.45 -18.46
CA PRO A 347 -19.77 14.80 -17.09
C PRO A 347 -18.41 14.89 -16.40
N ASP A 348 -18.09 16.09 -15.90
CA ASP A 348 -16.98 16.25 -14.99
C ASP A 348 -17.18 15.18 -13.91
N ARG A 349 -16.19 14.30 -13.77
CA ARG A 349 -16.18 13.25 -12.74
C ARG A 349 -16.03 13.84 -11.33
N SER A 350 -16.30 15.12 -11.12
CA SER A 350 -16.82 15.67 -9.87
C SER A 350 -18.26 15.18 -9.57
N SER A 351 -18.51 13.90 -9.80
CA SER A 351 -19.85 13.34 -9.85
C SER A 351 -20.49 13.28 -8.47
N TRP A 352 -21.81 13.42 -8.46
CA TRP A 352 -22.66 13.21 -7.29
C TRP A 352 -22.48 11.82 -6.63
N SER A 353 -21.76 10.92 -7.30
CA SER A 353 -21.55 9.50 -7.02
C SER A 353 -20.09 9.05 -6.86
N ALA A 354 -19.10 9.95 -6.94
CA ALA A 354 -17.70 9.55 -6.85
C ALA A 354 -17.39 8.99 -5.45
N PRO A 355 -16.87 7.74 -5.33
CA PRO A 355 -16.52 7.19 -4.03
C PRO A 355 -15.43 8.04 -3.37
N PRO A 356 -15.50 8.27 -2.04
CA PRO A 356 -14.51 9.06 -1.33
C PRO A 356 -13.11 8.44 -1.50
N ARG A 357 -12.08 9.28 -1.57
CA ARG A 357 -10.69 8.83 -1.63
C ARG A 357 -10.37 8.05 -0.36
N LEU A 358 -9.45 7.08 -0.43
CA LEU A 358 -9.01 6.32 0.75
C LEU A 358 -8.45 7.21 1.87
N ALA A 359 -7.87 8.35 1.50
CA ALA A 359 -7.37 9.36 2.43
C ALA A 359 -8.46 10.21 3.10
N SER A 360 -9.70 10.16 2.62
CA SER A 360 -10.78 10.98 3.17
C SER A 360 -11.18 10.47 4.55
N PRO A 361 -11.18 11.33 5.59
CA PRO A 361 -11.56 10.95 6.95
C PRO A 361 -12.96 10.33 7.01
N TRP A 362 -13.13 9.36 7.89
CA TRP A 362 -14.42 8.75 8.17
C TRP A 362 -15.23 9.65 9.09
N SER A 363 -16.38 10.14 8.60
CA SER A 363 -17.38 10.83 9.41
C SER A 363 -18.44 9.85 9.87
N GLU A 364 -19.13 10.18 10.96
CA GLU A 364 -20.28 9.41 11.46
C GLU A 364 -21.34 9.19 10.36
N GLU A 365 -21.67 10.23 9.59
CA GLU A 365 -22.59 10.11 8.45
C GLU A 365 -22.14 9.05 7.43
N ARG A 366 -20.83 8.98 7.11
CA ARG A 366 -20.30 7.97 6.19
C ARG A 366 -20.39 6.56 6.77
N LEU A 367 -20.19 6.40 8.06
CA LEU A 367 -20.35 5.12 8.75
C LEU A 367 -21.81 4.67 8.72
N LEU A 368 -22.75 5.59 8.97
CA LEU A 368 -24.20 5.33 8.90
C LEU A 368 -24.65 4.92 7.49
N VAL A 369 -24.13 5.56 6.44
CA VAL A 369 -24.36 5.17 5.03
C VAL A 369 -23.93 3.72 4.79
N GLU A 370 -22.69 3.37 5.15
CA GLU A 370 -22.18 2.01 4.99
C GLU A 370 -23.02 1.02 5.80
N ARG A 371 -23.36 1.35 7.05
CA ARG A 371 -24.22 0.52 7.92
C ARG A 371 -25.57 0.24 7.27
N ALA A 372 -26.24 1.27 6.76
CA ALA A 372 -27.54 1.13 6.12
C ALA A 372 -27.49 0.24 4.86
N HIS A 373 -26.41 0.34 4.08
CA HIS A 373 -26.17 -0.57 2.96
C HIS A 373 -25.95 -2.01 3.41
N VAL A 374 -25.19 -2.25 4.48
CA VAL A 374 -24.95 -3.60 5.02
C VAL A 374 -26.25 -4.21 5.56
N LEU A 375 -27.03 -3.45 6.34
CA LEU A 375 -28.33 -3.89 6.87
C LEU A 375 -29.29 -4.33 5.76
N ARG A 376 -29.33 -3.55 4.66
CA ARG A 376 -30.13 -3.93 3.48
C ARG A 376 -29.64 -5.24 2.84
N ARG A 377 -28.32 -5.49 2.80
CA ARG A 377 -27.76 -6.76 2.29
C ARG A 377 -28.08 -7.96 3.18
N LEU A 378 -28.21 -7.73 4.49
CA LEU A 378 -28.64 -8.72 5.48
C LEU A 378 -30.15 -8.95 5.51
N GLY A 379 -30.94 -8.21 4.71
CA GLY A 379 -32.40 -8.28 4.75
C GLY A 379 -33.04 -7.58 5.95
N ARG A 380 -32.26 -6.87 6.78
CA ARG A 380 -32.74 -6.07 7.92
C ARG A 380 -33.28 -4.71 7.43
N ILE A 381 -34.37 -4.77 6.67
CA ILE A 381 -34.92 -3.61 5.94
C ILE A 381 -35.38 -2.49 6.86
N GLU A 382 -36.03 -2.84 7.97
CA GLU A 382 -36.54 -1.87 8.95
C GLU A 382 -35.39 -1.11 9.62
N ASP A 383 -34.36 -1.81 10.08
CA ASP A 383 -33.15 -1.21 10.65
C ASP A 383 -32.42 -0.31 9.65
N ALA A 384 -32.37 -0.72 8.38
CA ALA A 384 -31.81 0.09 7.30
C ALA A 384 -32.63 1.37 7.10
N ALA A 385 -33.96 1.27 7.08
CA ALA A 385 -34.86 2.42 6.95
C ALA A 385 -34.72 3.39 8.13
N VAL A 386 -34.60 2.89 9.37
CA VAL A 386 -34.33 3.72 10.55
C VAL A 386 -32.99 4.46 10.40
N THR A 387 -31.95 3.75 9.97
CA THR A 387 -30.62 4.35 9.76
C THR A 387 -30.66 5.47 8.71
N TRP A 388 -31.35 5.24 7.58
CA TRP A 388 -31.54 6.26 6.55
C TRP A 388 -32.40 7.42 7.01
N ALA A 389 -33.45 7.17 7.80
CA ALA A 389 -34.30 8.21 8.37
C ALA A 389 -33.51 9.16 9.27
N ASN A 390 -32.68 8.62 10.17
CA ASN A 390 -31.84 9.43 11.05
C ASN A 390 -30.86 10.30 10.25
N LEU A 391 -30.24 9.74 9.21
CA LEU A 391 -29.31 10.48 8.36
C LEU A 391 -30.01 11.56 7.51
N ALA A 392 -31.25 11.31 7.08
CA ALA A 392 -32.04 12.22 6.25
C ALA A 392 -32.52 13.49 6.98
N VAL A 393 -32.43 13.54 8.32
CA VAL A 393 -32.77 14.74 9.12
C VAL A 393 -31.72 15.85 8.95
N GLY A 394 -30.48 15.50 8.61
CA GLY A 394 -29.40 16.47 8.46
C GLY A 394 -29.53 17.39 7.23
N THR A 395 -28.57 18.30 7.09
CA THR A 395 -28.49 19.29 6.00
C THR A 395 -27.35 19.02 5.03
N THR A 396 -26.72 17.85 5.13
CA THR A 396 -25.55 17.49 4.34
C THR A 396 -25.95 16.90 2.97
N ARG A 397 -24.98 16.80 2.07
CA ARG A 397 -25.19 16.08 0.80
C ARG A 397 -25.56 14.61 1.06
N LEU A 398 -25.02 14.00 2.13
CA LEU A 398 -25.35 12.64 2.51
C LEU A 398 -26.78 12.55 3.06
N SER A 399 -27.30 13.58 3.73
CA SER A 399 -28.70 13.65 4.15
C SER A 399 -29.67 13.65 2.96
N ALA A 400 -29.34 14.36 1.87
CA ALA A 400 -30.14 14.32 0.65
C ALA A 400 -30.12 12.93 -0.01
N VAL A 401 -28.95 12.27 -0.07
CA VAL A 401 -28.84 10.88 -0.57
C VAL A 401 -29.63 9.92 0.32
N ALA A 402 -29.56 10.09 1.63
CA ALA A 402 -30.29 9.28 2.60
C ALA A 402 -31.81 9.40 2.43
N ALA A 403 -32.30 10.61 2.17
CA ALA A 403 -33.71 10.86 1.89
C ALA A 403 -34.19 10.10 0.63
N VAL A 404 -33.37 10.05 -0.42
CA VAL A 404 -33.65 9.27 -1.64
C VAL A 404 -33.65 7.76 -1.36
N GLU A 405 -32.65 7.23 -0.65
CA GLU A 405 -32.59 5.81 -0.34
C GLU A 405 -33.71 5.37 0.63
N LEU A 406 -34.09 6.23 1.58
CA LEU A 406 -35.24 6.01 2.45
C LEU A 406 -36.54 5.94 1.65
N ALA A 407 -36.75 6.86 0.70
CA ALA A 407 -37.93 6.86 -0.15
C ALA A 407 -38.07 5.56 -0.92
N LYS A 408 -36.99 5.10 -1.58
CA LYS A 408 -36.96 3.82 -2.30
C LYS A 408 -37.27 2.62 -1.41
N LEU A 409 -36.74 2.60 -0.19
CA LEU A 409 -37.01 1.51 0.76
C LEU A 409 -38.47 1.52 1.21
N ARG A 410 -39.01 2.69 1.55
CA ARG A 410 -40.41 2.82 1.98
C ARG A 410 -41.38 2.41 0.89
N GLU A 411 -41.17 2.88 -0.34
CA GLU A 411 -41.99 2.53 -1.49
C GLU A 411 -41.89 1.04 -1.85
N HIS A 412 -40.69 0.54 -2.15
CA HIS A 412 -40.53 -0.77 -2.79
C HIS A 412 -40.43 -1.94 -1.82
N ARG A 413 -40.15 -1.69 -0.53
CA ARG A 413 -39.93 -2.76 0.45
C ARG A 413 -40.91 -2.72 1.63
N LEU A 414 -41.39 -1.55 2.01
CA LEU A 414 -42.30 -1.39 3.15
C LEU A 414 -43.74 -1.05 2.74
N GLY A 415 -44.00 -0.70 1.46
CA GLY A 415 -45.32 -0.29 0.99
C GLY A 415 -45.82 1.06 1.54
N ASP A 416 -44.94 1.86 2.16
CA ASP A 416 -45.26 3.14 2.77
C ASP A 416 -45.08 4.29 1.77
N LEU A 417 -46.11 4.49 0.92
CA LEU A 417 -46.09 5.53 -0.12
C LEU A 417 -46.08 6.95 0.46
N SER A 418 -46.82 7.19 1.55
CA SER A 418 -46.87 8.50 2.20
C SER A 418 -45.52 8.87 2.78
N GLY A 419 -44.90 7.95 3.52
CA GLY A 419 -43.59 8.17 4.08
C GLY A 419 -42.48 8.23 3.03
N ALA A 420 -42.65 7.60 1.87
CA ALA A 420 -41.74 7.76 0.73
C ALA A 420 -41.81 9.18 0.16
N LEU A 421 -43.01 9.71 -0.07
CA LEU A 421 -43.21 11.09 -0.54
C LEU A 421 -42.62 12.11 0.44
N ASP A 422 -42.82 11.92 1.74
CA ASP A 422 -42.24 12.78 2.77
C ASP A 422 -40.71 12.76 2.77
N ALA A 423 -40.11 11.58 2.52
CA ALA A 423 -38.66 11.47 2.39
C ALA A 423 -38.15 12.25 1.16
N VAL A 424 -38.83 12.12 0.01
CA VAL A 424 -38.49 12.90 -1.20
C VAL A 424 -38.56 14.41 -0.93
N ARG A 425 -39.64 14.88 -0.29
CA ARG A 425 -39.81 16.30 0.07
C ARG A 425 -38.68 16.81 0.97
N ARG A 426 -38.28 16.04 1.97
CA ARG A 426 -37.14 16.39 2.84
C ARG A 426 -35.84 16.50 2.04
N GLY A 427 -35.55 15.53 1.18
CA GLY A 427 -34.37 15.55 0.31
C GLY A 427 -34.35 16.78 -0.61
N TRP A 428 -35.50 17.14 -1.17
CA TRP A 428 -35.67 18.34 -1.99
C TRP A 428 -35.32 19.61 -1.22
N THR A 429 -35.84 19.80 -0.01
CA THR A 429 -35.54 20.96 0.84
C THR A 429 -34.04 21.09 1.14
N VAL A 430 -33.35 19.97 1.41
CA VAL A 430 -31.89 19.98 1.67
C VAL A 430 -31.12 20.46 0.43
N VAL A 431 -31.53 20.05 -0.76
CA VAL A 431 -30.90 20.47 -2.02
C VAL A 431 -31.18 21.94 -2.33
N GLU A 432 -32.41 22.42 -2.16
CA GLU A 432 -32.77 23.82 -2.39
C GLU A 432 -32.01 24.79 -1.48
N ARG A 433 -31.87 24.44 -0.20
CA ARG A 433 -31.11 25.26 0.77
C ARG A 433 -29.63 25.40 0.42
N ARG A 434 -29.07 24.48 -0.37
CA ARG A 434 -27.68 24.51 -0.83
C ARG A 434 -27.49 25.21 -2.18
N ARG A 435 -28.58 25.47 -2.91
CA ARG A 435 -28.57 26.21 -4.18
C ARG A 435 -28.62 27.73 -3.96
N ARG A 436 -29.16 28.17 -2.83
CA ARG A 436 -29.09 29.54 -2.32
C ARG A 436 -27.77 29.73 -1.59
#